data_AF-A0A951JHC8-F1
#
_entry.id   AF-A0A951JHC8-F1
#
_cell.length_a   1.000
_cell.length_b   1.000
_cell.length_c   1.000
_cell.angle_alpha   90.00
_cell.angle_beta   90.00
_cell.angle_gamma   90.00
#
_symmetry.space_group_name_H-M   'P 1'
#
loop_
_entity.id
_entity.type
_entity.pdbx_description
1 polymer ?
#
loop_
_entity_poly.entity_id
_entity_poly.type
_entity_poly.pdbx_seq_one_letter_code
_entity_poly.pdbx_strand_id
1 'polypeptide(L)'
;MLTPEEIASRQFLIALRGYDRDEVTAFLEQVADDYRALQRQVEELQAESGQAPPEPGAAPAAGDTRDVFQQLGEETTRILVAAQDAAAEMRRRADEEARTALEAAQRTAQSELDSARMSATEQLERARSSATEQLEHARSTAAQELQRARREAEELVEEARHRREVIQAGVRDLEAARAQLAVDLEAAIGAVASAVEGLQLQPSQEAAASEAVPAEAEASDEVALSEPEFATPGPPETDDEAEREWAVESAAAEVAAAAEAGDDEGIPGGGGEERTAEETRAEQGTSAAEESASARADEESAPADEAVPPDDEAAARADDTAEIRMDEAVVAEVETSAPAVEPMQEARSVTDVAAAELRERALQEIRPGMVRRLKRTLQDVQNGVLDAIRRTEGKSDVTVLLPGDEDLAPLEGVGEAFLSEVYGAGLRDGATLADTAEPDEGDRERIRSAARDLRDGLAHEITTSLEATLRAGLQAEEELGVLTERVGEVFRDLKGPVAEAAAETSLIRTYQLGVHDAWRAAALSERVWVVGDEARCPENQCRANASEGRVTLDREFPSGDLVPPAHRGCVCTVAPAQ
;
A
#
# COMPACT_ATOMS: atom_id res chain seq x y z
N MET A 1 54.06 -1.86 -47.37
CA MET A 1 54.04 -1.34 -46.00
C MET A 1 52.75 -1.75 -45.35
N LEU A 2 52.78 -2.94 -44.76
CA LEU A 2 51.77 -3.43 -43.82
C LEU A 2 51.65 -2.47 -42.64
N THR A 3 50.44 -2.19 -42.17
CA THR A 3 50.23 -1.41 -40.94
C THR A 3 50.38 -2.30 -39.69
N PRO A 4 50.63 -1.73 -38.49
CA PRO A 4 50.66 -2.50 -37.24
C PRO A 4 49.38 -3.32 -36.99
N GLU A 5 48.22 -2.79 -37.39
CA GLU A 5 46.90 -3.42 -37.25
C GLU A 5 46.74 -4.61 -38.22
N GLU A 6 47.24 -4.48 -39.45
CA GLU A 6 47.27 -5.58 -40.44
C GLU A 6 48.20 -6.72 -40.00
N ILE A 7 49.30 -6.40 -39.33
CA ILE A 7 50.21 -7.40 -38.75
C ILE A 7 49.55 -8.12 -37.57
N ALA A 8 48.86 -7.38 -36.69
CA ALA A 8 48.18 -7.95 -35.52
C ALA A 8 46.96 -8.82 -35.86
N SER A 9 46.30 -8.57 -37.00
CA SER A 9 45.07 -9.26 -37.41
C SER A 9 45.27 -10.39 -38.43
N ARG A 10 46.52 -10.65 -38.87
CA ARG A 10 46.82 -11.69 -39.87
C ARG A 10 46.55 -13.10 -39.35
N GLN A 11 45.61 -13.79 -39.98
CA GLN A 11 45.34 -15.22 -39.75
C GLN A 11 46.10 -16.07 -40.77
N PHE A 12 46.59 -17.25 -40.34
CA PHE A 12 47.31 -18.21 -41.17
C PHE A 12 46.53 -19.51 -41.31
N LEU A 13 46.68 -20.21 -42.43
CA LEU A 13 46.08 -21.52 -42.65
C LEU A 13 46.63 -22.57 -41.68
N ILE A 14 45.78 -23.49 -41.21
CA ILE A 14 46.16 -24.57 -40.28
C ILE A 14 46.36 -25.87 -41.06
N ALA A 15 47.60 -26.34 -41.10
CA ALA A 15 47.97 -27.66 -41.58
C ALA A 15 47.82 -28.74 -40.48
N LEU A 16 48.07 -30.01 -40.84
CA LEU A 16 47.82 -31.19 -39.98
C LEU A 16 48.54 -31.19 -38.61
N ARG A 17 49.49 -30.25 -38.37
CA ARG A 17 50.18 -30.02 -37.09
C ARG A 17 50.48 -28.53 -36.82
N GLY A 18 49.48 -27.66 -36.97
CA GLY A 18 49.60 -26.22 -36.67
C GLY A 18 49.66 -25.36 -37.94
N TYR A 19 50.03 -24.09 -37.81
CA TYR A 19 50.03 -23.15 -38.94
C TYR A 19 50.94 -23.59 -40.09
N ASP A 20 50.53 -23.26 -41.32
CA ASP A 20 51.34 -23.49 -42.52
C ASP A 20 52.64 -22.69 -42.44
N ARG A 21 53.76 -23.41 -42.38
CA ARG A 21 55.07 -22.81 -42.17
C ARG A 21 55.52 -21.97 -43.36
N ASP A 22 55.10 -22.31 -44.57
CA ASP A 22 55.55 -21.63 -45.77
C ASP A 22 54.74 -20.32 -45.96
N GLU A 23 53.44 -20.30 -45.58
CA GLU A 23 52.66 -19.04 -45.48
C GLU A 23 53.23 -18.10 -44.39
N VAL A 24 53.54 -18.62 -43.19
CA VAL A 24 54.13 -17.83 -42.11
C VAL A 24 55.50 -17.27 -42.49
N THR A 25 56.35 -18.05 -43.17
CA THR A 25 57.68 -17.60 -43.61
C THR A 25 57.58 -16.48 -44.64
N ALA A 26 56.72 -16.63 -45.66
CA ALA A 26 56.52 -15.59 -46.67
C ALA A 26 55.99 -14.27 -46.08
N PHE A 27 55.09 -14.35 -45.08
CA PHE A 27 54.61 -13.15 -44.39
C PHE A 27 55.68 -12.45 -43.55
N LEU A 28 56.53 -13.22 -42.84
CA LEU A 28 57.63 -12.66 -42.06
C LEU A 28 58.70 -12.00 -42.95
N GLU A 29 58.96 -12.54 -44.14
CA GLU A 29 59.82 -11.91 -45.14
C GLU A 29 59.25 -10.56 -45.62
N GLN A 30 57.94 -10.51 -45.92
CA GLN A 30 57.25 -9.27 -46.30
C GLN A 30 57.31 -8.19 -45.20
N VAL A 31 57.06 -8.57 -43.94
CA VAL A 31 57.17 -7.64 -42.78
C VAL A 31 58.61 -7.13 -42.63
N ALA A 32 59.61 -7.99 -42.82
CA ALA A 32 61.01 -7.59 -42.72
C ALA A 32 61.43 -6.59 -43.81
N ASP A 33 60.93 -6.74 -45.04
CA ASP A 33 61.23 -5.81 -46.14
C ASP A 33 60.54 -4.46 -45.97
N ASP A 34 59.29 -4.44 -45.51
CA ASP A 34 58.59 -3.20 -45.19
C ASP A 34 59.26 -2.44 -44.04
N TYR A 35 59.72 -3.13 -42.99
CA TYR A 35 60.45 -2.51 -41.89
C TYR A 35 61.81 -1.94 -42.33
N ARG A 36 62.56 -2.65 -43.17
CA ARG A 36 63.82 -2.15 -43.78
C ARG A 36 63.59 -0.90 -44.64
N ALA A 37 62.45 -0.81 -45.32
CA ALA A 37 62.10 0.37 -46.10
C ALA A 37 61.79 1.57 -45.20
N LEU A 38 61.08 1.35 -44.08
CA LEU A 38 60.80 2.38 -43.09
C LEU A 38 62.08 2.92 -42.43
N GLN A 39 63.03 2.04 -42.09
CA GLN A 39 64.32 2.45 -41.52
C GLN A 39 65.12 3.37 -42.46
N ARG A 40 65.19 3.04 -43.75
CA ARG A 40 65.86 3.91 -44.74
C ARG A 40 65.21 5.30 -44.83
N GLN A 41 63.89 5.38 -44.76
CA GLN A 41 63.17 6.65 -44.80
C GLN A 41 63.42 7.49 -43.54
N VAL A 42 63.55 6.86 -42.37
CA VAL A 42 63.95 7.54 -41.12
C VAL A 42 65.39 8.05 -41.21
N GLU A 43 66.33 7.25 -41.74
CA GLU A 43 67.72 7.68 -41.97
C GLU A 43 67.82 8.84 -42.97
N GLU A 44 67.01 8.83 -44.03
CA GLU A 44 66.93 9.90 -45.04
C GLU A 44 66.39 11.21 -44.44
N LEU A 45 65.25 11.16 -43.72
CA LEU A 45 64.69 12.31 -43.01
C LEU A 45 65.63 12.85 -41.92
N GLN A 46 66.36 11.97 -41.24
CA GLN A 46 67.39 12.38 -40.28
C GLN A 46 68.57 13.07 -40.98
N ALA A 47 69.02 12.56 -42.13
CA ALA A 47 70.06 13.21 -42.93
C ALA A 47 69.63 14.59 -43.44
N GLU A 48 68.38 14.75 -43.89
CA GLU A 48 67.81 16.06 -44.27
C GLU A 48 67.77 17.03 -43.07
N SER A 49 67.30 16.58 -41.91
CA SER A 49 67.25 17.40 -40.69
C SER A 49 68.65 17.80 -40.18
N GLY A 50 69.67 16.96 -40.43
CA GLY A 50 71.06 17.21 -40.05
C GLY A 50 71.87 18.04 -41.05
N GLN A 51 71.32 18.37 -42.22
CA GLN A 51 71.99 19.11 -43.29
C GLN A 51 71.56 20.57 -43.43
N ALA A 52 70.75 21.09 -42.49
CA ALA A 52 70.58 22.53 -42.30
C ALA A 52 71.95 23.17 -41.94
N PRO A 53 72.51 24.10 -42.75
CA PRO A 53 73.84 24.64 -42.47
C PRO A 53 73.85 25.52 -41.21
N PRO A 54 74.91 25.46 -40.37
CA PRO A 54 75.08 26.41 -39.29
C PRO A 54 75.48 27.78 -39.84
N GLU A 55 74.63 28.79 -39.64
CA GLU A 55 74.95 30.21 -39.84
C GLU A 55 76.21 30.61 -39.03
N PRO A 56 77.28 31.11 -39.66
CA PRO A 56 78.52 31.43 -38.96
C PRO A 56 78.60 32.90 -38.53
N GLY A 57 78.33 33.18 -37.25
CA GLY A 57 79.02 34.27 -36.57
C GLY A 57 78.20 35.20 -35.67
N ALA A 58 78.09 34.85 -34.39
CA ALA A 58 78.38 35.76 -33.28
C ALA A 58 78.51 34.94 -31.98
N ALA A 59 79.58 35.16 -31.20
CA ALA A 59 79.55 34.77 -29.80
C ALA A 59 78.67 35.79 -29.05
N PRO A 60 77.66 35.38 -28.27
CA PRO A 60 76.91 36.33 -27.45
C PRO A 60 77.87 36.91 -26.41
N ALA A 61 78.06 38.23 -26.47
CA ALA A 61 78.65 38.95 -25.37
C ALA A 61 77.79 38.75 -24.11
N ALA A 62 78.40 38.79 -22.93
CA ALA A 62 77.74 38.48 -21.65
C ALA A 62 76.68 39.50 -21.17
N GLY A 63 76.02 40.21 -22.09
CA GLY A 63 74.86 41.08 -21.86
C GLY A 63 73.53 40.52 -22.36
N ASP A 64 73.54 39.52 -23.25
CA ASP A 64 72.34 39.07 -23.98
C ASP A 64 71.41 38.14 -23.15
N THR A 65 72.00 37.20 -22.40
CA THR A 65 71.22 36.24 -21.60
C THR A 65 70.32 36.90 -20.56
N ARG A 66 70.73 38.03 -19.98
CA ARG A 66 69.92 38.76 -18.99
C ARG A 66 68.67 39.39 -19.62
N ASP A 67 68.79 39.88 -20.85
CA ASP A 67 67.67 40.49 -21.58
C ASP A 67 66.67 39.41 -22.01
N VAL A 68 67.17 38.27 -22.50
CA VAL A 68 66.35 37.08 -22.79
C VAL A 68 65.60 36.57 -21.54
N PHE A 69 66.25 36.48 -20.38
CA PHE A 69 65.57 36.11 -19.13
C PHE A 69 64.55 37.16 -18.65
N GLN A 70 64.80 38.44 -18.91
CA GLN A 70 63.85 39.51 -18.58
C GLN A 70 62.61 39.45 -19.48
N GLN A 71 62.79 39.34 -20.80
CA GLN A 71 61.70 39.20 -21.77
C GLN A 71 60.86 37.93 -21.49
N LEU A 72 61.51 36.81 -21.14
CA LEU A 72 60.82 35.59 -20.71
C LEU A 72 60.03 35.80 -19.42
N GLY A 73 60.55 36.56 -18.45
CA GLY A 73 59.86 36.92 -17.21
C GLY A 73 58.65 37.83 -17.45
N GLU A 74 58.77 38.81 -18.35
CA GLU A 74 57.68 39.69 -18.76
C GLU A 74 56.57 38.92 -19.50
N GLU A 75 56.94 38.01 -20.41
CA GLU A 75 55.97 37.16 -21.12
C GLU A 75 55.30 36.15 -20.19
N THR A 76 56.05 35.52 -19.28
CA THR A 76 55.49 34.62 -18.26
C THR A 76 54.52 35.36 -17.35
N THR A 77 54.85 36.59 -16.95
CA THR A 77 53.94 37.44 -16.15
C THR A 77 52.67 37.76 -16.93
N ARG A 78 52.77 38.09 -18.23
CA ARG A 78 51.61 38.34 -19.09
C ARG A 78 50.70 37.12 -19.22
N ILE A 79 51.29 35.94 -19.40
CA ILE A 79 50.56 34.66 -19.47
C ILE A 79 49.88 34.35 -18.12
N LEU A 80 50.56 34.56 -16.99
CA LEU A 80 49.98 34.33 -15.66
C LEU A 80 48.81 35.28 -15.36
N VAL A 81 48.92 36.56 -15.73
CA VAL A 81 47.81 37.53 -15.59
C VAL A 81 46.64 37.13 -16.50
N ALA A 82 46.88 36.83 -17.78
CA ALA A 82 45.84 36.38 -18.70
C ALA A 82 45.15 35.08 -18.23
N ALA A 83 45.89 34.14 -17.65
CA ALA A 83 45.34 32.92 -17.07
C ALA A 83 44.52 33.19 -15.79
N GLN A 84 44.94 34.15 -14.96
CA GLN A 84 44.18 34.57 -13.78
C GLN A 84 42.88 35.29 -14.15
N ASP A 85 42.92 36.17 -15.16
CA ASP A 85 41.74 36.87 -15.68
C ASP A 85 40.75 35.88 -16.31
N ALA A 86 41.22 34.93 -17.13
CA ALA A 86 40.40 33.85 -17.67
C ALA A 86 39.78 32.98 -16.57
N ALA A 87 40.55 32.64 -15.52
CA ALA A 87 40.04 31.88 -14.37
C ALA A 87 39.02 32.69 -13.54
N ALA A 88 39.16 34.02 -13.45
CA ALA A 88 38.19 34.88 -12.79
C ALA A 88 36.89 35.00 -13.61
N GLU A 89 36.98 35.04 -14.93
CA GLU A 89 35.81 35.03 -15.81
C GLU A 89 35.07 33.68 -15.78
N MET A 90 35.79 32.56 -15.83
CA MET A 90 35.19 31.23 -15.68
C MET A 90 34.45 31.08 -14.34
N ARG A 91 34.98 31.63 -13.24
CA ARG A 91 34.27 31.65 -11.95
C ARG A 91 33.01 32.50 -11.98
N ARG A 92 33.09 33.76 -12.44
CA ARG A 92 31.91 34.64 -12.56
C ARG A 92 30.79 33.99 -13.35
N ARG A 93 31.13 33.38 -14.49
CA ARG A 93 30.18 32.70 -15.36
C ARG A 93 29.57 31.46 -14.69
N ALA A 94 30.38 30.64 -14.01
CA ALA A 94 29.88 29.50 -13.26
C ALA A 94 28.95 29.91 -12.11
N ASP A 95 29.26 31.00 -11.40
CA ASP A 95 28.41 31.55 -10.33
C ASP A 95 27.07 32.07 -10.87
N GLU A 96 27.07 32.72 -12.04
CA GLU A 96 25.85 33.24 -12.69
C GLU A 96 24.99 32.12 -13.32
N GLU A 97 25.61 31.11 -13.94
CA GLU A 97 24.93 29.90 -14.42
C GLU A 97 24.33 29.10 -13.25
N ALA A 98 25.08 28.92 -12.15
CA ALA A 98 24.59 28.26 -10.94
C ALA A 98 23.44 29.03 -10.27
N ARG A 99 23.55 30.36 -10.17
CA ARG A 99 22.47 31.21 -9.65
C ARG A 99 21.20 31.11 -10.50
N THR A 100 21.34 31.16 -11.82
CA THR A 100 20.20 31.01 -12.75
C THR A 100 19.54 29.64 -12.62
N ALA A 101 20.34 28.57 -12.45
CA ALA A 101 19.84 27.23 -12.20
C ALA A 101 19.09 27.12 -10.86
N LEU A 102 19.59 27.73 -9.78
CA LEU A 102 18.90 27.78 -8.48
C LEU A 102 17.58 28.56 -8.57
N GLU A 103 17.57 29.73 -9.21
CA GLU A 103 16.35 30.54 -9.39
C GLU A 103 15.32 29.85 -10.32
N ALA A 104 15.75 28.97 -11.24
CA ALA A 104 14.86 28.11 -12.02
C ALA A 104 14.31 26.93 -11.21
N ALA A 105 15.18 26.24 -10.45
CA ALA A 105 14.79 25.13 -9.58
C ALA A 105 13.81 25.58 -8.48
N GLN A 106 14.04 26.74 -7.86
CA GLN A 106 13.14 27.33 -6.87
C GLN A 106 11.76 27.65 -7.45
N ARG A 107 11.68 28.24 -8.66
CA ARG A 107 10.40 28.50 -9.33
C ARG A 107 9.64 27.22 -9.67
N THR A 108 10.35 26.19 -10.11
CA THR A 108 9.75 24.87 -10.38
C THR A 108 9.21 24.26 -9.08
N ALA A 109 10.03 24.19 -8.03
CA ALA A 109 9.63 23.67 -6.73
C ALA A 109 8.43 24.43 -6.12
N GLN A 110 8.39 25.77 -6.27
CA GLN A 110 7.25 26.57 -5.82
C GLN A 110 5.98 26.26 -6.63
N SER A 111 6.09 26.12 -7.95
CA SER A 111 4.97 25.74 -8.83
C SER A 111 4.43 24.35 -8.48
N GLU A 112 5.28 23.37 -8.20
CA GLU A 112 4.88 22.03 -7.76
C GLU A 112 4.20 22.07 -6.39
N LEU A 113 4.73 22.84 -5.42
CA LEU A 113 4.11 23.00 -4.11
C LEU A 113 2.72 23.65 -4.18
N ASP A 114 2.54 24.68 -5.01
CA ASP A 114 1.24 25.36 -5.15
C ASP A 114 0.25 24.51 -5.96
N SER A 115 0.70 23.75 -6.96
CA SER A 115 -0.09 22.73 -7.65
C SER A 115 -0.57 21.62 -6.69
N ALA A 116 0.34 21.06 -5.89
CA ALA A 116 0.03 20.05 -4.90
C ALA A 116 -0.94 20.56 -3.82
N ARG A 117 -0.80 21.82 -3.38
CA ARG A 117 -1.74 22.48 -2.47
C ARG A 117 -3.13 22.60 -3.07
N MET A 118 -3.26 23.07 -4.31
CA MET A 118 -4.55 23.16 -4.99
C MET A 118 -5.23 21.79 -5.14
N SER A 119 -4.47 20.77 -5.58
CA SER A 119 -4.97 19.39 -5.66
C SER A 119 -5.42 18.85 -4.30
N ALA A 120 -4.67 19.12 -3.23
CA ALA A 120 -5.03 18.69 -1.88
C ALA A 120 -6.31 19.38 -1.37
N THR A 121 -6.47 20.70 -1.60
CA THR A 121 -7.70 21.41 -1.25
C THR A 121 -8.91 20.88 -2.03
N GLU A 122 -8.75 20.62 -3.32
CA GLU A 122 -9.83 20.11 -4.18
C GLU A 122 -10.22 18.67 -3.81
N GLN A 123 -9.26 17.82 -3.45
CA GLN A 123 -9.52 16.47 -2.90
C GLN A 123 -10.28 16.53 -1.58
N LEU A 124 -9.92 17.45 -0.66
CA LEU A 124 -10.63 17.64 0.59
C LEU A 124 -12.08 18.12 0.39
N GLU A 125 -12.32 19.00 -0.59
CA GLU A 125 -13.67 19.46 -0.95
C GLU A 125 -14.51 18.33 -1.56
N ARG A 126 -13.96 17.54 -2.49
CA ARG A 126 -14.63 16.35 -3.05
C ARG A 126 -14.96 15.32 -1.98
N ALA A 127 -14.00 14.97 -1.13
CA ALA A 127 -14.18 14.01 -0.04
C ALA A 127 -15.25 14.48 0.94
N ARG A 128 -15.30 15.79 1.24
CA ARG A 128 -16.33 16.40 2.08
C ARG A 128 -17.72 16.36 1.44
N SER A 129 -17.84 16.65 0.14
CA SER A 129 -19.12 16.57 -0.59
C SER A 129 -19.66 15.14 -0.59
N SER A 130 -18.82 14.17 -0.97
CA SER A 130 -19.20 12.77 -0.98
C SER A 130 -19.59 12.26 0.42
N ALA A 131 -18.86 12.66 1.47
CA ALA A 131 -19.23 12.33 2.85
C ALA A 131 -20.60 12.93 3.26
N THR A 132 -20.93 14.16 2.83
CA THR A 132 -22.26 14.74 3.07
C THR A 132 -23.36 14.01 2.30
N GLU A 133 -23.13 13.68 1.02
CA GLU A 133 -24.08 12.93 0.18
C GLU A 133 -24.34 11.53 0.73
N GLN A 134 -23.30 10.81 1.16
CA GLN A 134 -23.42 9.50 1.81
C GLN A 134 -24.22 9.57 3.11
N LEU A 135 -24.00 10.60 3.94
CA LEU A 135 -24.77 10.81 5.18
C LEU A 135 -26.24 11.13 4.90
N GLU A 136 -26.53 11.93 3.86
CA GLU A 136 -27.91 12.22 3.45
C GLU A 136 -28.61 10.98 2.88
N HIS A 137 -27.92 10.20 2.05
CA HIS A 137 -28.43 8.93 1.53
C HIS A 137 -28.72 7.93 2.66
N ALA A 138 -27.77 7.71 3.56
CA ALA A 138 -27.93 6.81 4.71
C ALA A 138 -29.10 7.24 5.62
N ARG A 139 -29.26 8.56 5.88
CA ARG A 139 -30.41 9.10 6.62
C ARG A 139 -31.74 8.88 5.91
N SER A 140 -31.78 9.08 4.59
CA SER A 140 -32.99 8.84 3.78
C SER A 140 -33.40 7.37 3.81
N THR A 141 -32.45 6.45 3.63
CA THR A 141 -32.69 5.00 3.68
C THR A 141 -33.15 4.56 5.06
N ALA A 142 -32.48 5.00 6.13
CA ALA A 142 -32.91 4.70 7.50
C ALA A 142 -34.32 5.22 7.81
N ALA A 143 -34.69 6.42 7.33
CA ALA A 143 -36.04 6.95 7.49
C ALA A 143 -37.09 6.12 6.73
N GLN A 144 -36.77 5.64 5.52
CA GLN A 144 -37.65 4.77 4.73
C GLN A 144 -37.86 3.41 5.40
N GLU A 145 -36.80 2.77 5.91
CA GLU A 145 -36.90 1.50 6.64
C GLU A 145 -37.68 1.64 7.95
N LEU A 146 -37.46 2.72 8.73
CA LEU A 146 -38.29 3.00 9.91
C LEU A 146 -39.77 3.22 9.55
N GLN A 147 -40.08 3.88 8.43
CA GLN A 147 -41.45 4.04 7.94
C GLN A 147 -42.06 2.72 7.43
N ARG A 148 -41.25 1.82 6.89
CA ARG A 148 -41.66 0.47 6.49
C ARG A 148 -41.97 -0.38 7.71
N ALA A 149 -41.00 -0.57 8.61
CA ALA A 149 -41.17 -1.34 9.84
C ALA A 149 -42.34 -0.85 10.70
N ARG A 150 -42.58 0.47 10.73
CA ARG A 150 -43.76 1.05 11.39
C ARG A 150 -45.08 0.62 10.76
N ARG A 151 -45.19 0.59 9.43
CA ARG A 151 -46.41 0.15 8.74
C ARG A 151 -46.66 -1.34 8.97
N GLU A 152 -45.62 -2.16 8.84
CA GLU A 152 -45.69 -3.60 9.12
C GLU A 152 -46.10 -3.87 10.58
N ALA A 153 -45.60 -3.09 11.54
CA ALA A 153 -46.04 -3.17 12.94
C ALA A 153 -47.49 -2.71 13.17
N GLU A 154 -47.95 -1.64 12.48
CA GLU A 154 -49.35 -1.18 12.53
C GLU A 154 -50.30 -2.23 11.92
N GLU A 155 -49.93 -2.88 10.82
CA GLU A 155 -50.67 -3.99 10.18
C GLU A 155 -50.75 -5.23 11.10
N LEU A 156 -49.64 -5.66 11.71
CA LEU A 156 -49.61 -6.77 12.67
C LEU A 156 -50.49 -6.51 13.90
N VAL A 157 -50.55 -5.25 14.37
CA VAL A 157 -51.42 -4.86 15.48
C VAL A 157 -52.90 -4.91 15.10
N GLU A 158 -53.27 -4.52 13.88
CA GLU A 158 -54.66 -4.65 13.41
C GLU A 158 -55.06 -6.12 13.17
N GLU A 159 -54.20 -6.95 12.58
CA GLU A 159 -54.45 -8.39 12.43
C GLU A 159 -54.63 -9.06 13.80
N ALA A 160 -53.79 -8.73 14.79
CA ALA A 160 -53.94 -9.22 16.16
C ALA A 160 -55.24 -8.75 16.83
N ARG A 161 -55.71 -7.52 16.55
CA ARG A 161 -57.00 -7.01 17.01
C ARG A 161 -58.15 -7.78 16.38
N HIS A 162 -58.13 -7.96 15.06
CA HIS A 162 -59.16 -8.70 14.32
C HIS A 162 -59.27 -10.15 14.81
N ARG A 163 -58.13 -10.86 14.91
CA ARG A 163 -58.08 -12.23 15.44
C ARG A 163 -58.64 -12.34 16.86
N ARG A 164 -58.38 -11.35 17.73
CA ARG A 164 -58.97 -11.27 19.07
C ARG A 164 -60.48 -11.08 19.03
N GLU A 165 -61.00 -10.23 18.14
CA GLU A 165 -62.45 -10.01 17.98
C GLU A 165 -63.17 -11.27 17.50
N VAL A 166 -62.59 -11.99 16.54
CA VAL A 166 -63.10 -13.29 16.07
C VAL A 166 -63.16 -14.31 17.21
N ILE A 167 -62.09 -14.43 18.01
CA ILE A 167 -62.06 -15.31 19.19
C ILE A 167 -63.14 -14.89 20.21
N GLN A 168 -63.30 -13.59 20.48
CA GLN A 168 -64.32 -13.08 21.40
C GLN A 168 -65.77 -13.24 20.87
N ALA A 169 -65.97 -13.30 19.57
CA ALA A 169 -67.25 -13.69 18.97
C ALA A 169 -67.51 -15.18 19.22
N GLY A 170 -66.57 -16.05 18.85
CA GLY A 170 -66.68 -17.50 19.04
C GLY A 170 -66.89 -17.92 20.51
N VAL A 171 -66.26 -17.24 21.47
CA VAL A 171 -66.50 -17.46 22.90
C VAL A 171 -67.96 -17.14 23.29
N ARG A 172 -68.51 -16.02 22.82
CA ARG A 172 -69.92 -15.65 23.09
C ARG A 172 -70.90 -16.63 22.45
N ASP A 173 -70.61 -17.11 21.24
CA ASP A 173 -71.44 -18.09 20.54
C ASP A 173 -71.42 -19.45 21.27
N LEU A 174 -70.26 -19.87 21.78
CA LEU A 174 -70.12 -21.07 22.63
C LEU A 174 -70.83 -20.92 23.98
N GLU A 175 -70.77 -19.75 24.62
CA GLU A 175 -71.53 -19.48 25.85
C GLU A 175 -73.05 -19.53 25.62
N ALA A 176 -73.53 -18.97 24.51
CA ALA A 176 -74.93 -19.04 24.11
C ALA A 176 -75.38 -20.48 23.80
N ALA A 177 -74.57 -21.24 23.05
CA ALA A 177 -74.84 -22.65 22.76
C ALA A 177 -74.87 -23.50 24.05
N ARG A 178 -73.95 -23.25 24.99
CA ARG A 178 -73.95 -23.91 26.31
C ARG A 178 -75.21 -23.57 27.11
N ALA A 179 -75.66 -22.32 27.08
CA ALA A 179 -76.88 -21.90 27.76
C ALA A 179 -78.13 -22.57 27.14
N GLN A 180 -78.22 -22.65 25.81
CA GLN A 180 -79.31 -23.34 25.13
C GLN A 180 -79.32 -24.84 25.46
N LEU A 181 -78.16 -25.51 25.42
CA LEU A 181 -78.05 -26.94 25.74
C LEU A 181 -78.43 -27.25 27.20
N ALA A 182 -78.22 -26.32 28.13
CA ALA A 182 -78.71 -26.45 29.51
C ALA A 182 -80.25 -26.39 29.58
N VAL A 183 -80.89 -25.51 28.82
CA VAL A 183 -82.36 -25.41 28.71
C VAL A 183 -82.94 -26.67 28.03
N ASP A 184 -82.32 -27.15 26.95
CA ASP A 184 -82.76 -28.34 26.24
C ASP A 184 -82.63 -29.60 27.13
N LEU A 185 -81.58 -29.69 27.95
CA LEU A 185 -81.40 -30.76 28.93
C LEU A 185 -82.46 -30.70 30.05
N GLU A 186 -82.78 -29.51 30.56
CA GLU A 186 -83.84 -29.34 31.57
C GLU A 186 -85.22 -29.75 31.01
N ALA A 187 -85.51 -29.36 29.76
CA ALA A 187 -86.72 -29.79 29.05
C ALA A 187 -86.75 -31.32 28.83
N ALA A 188 -85.63 -31.94 28.47
CA ALA A 188 -85.52 -33.39 28.33
C ALA A 188 -85.72 -34.13 29.66
N ILE A 189 -85.16 -33.63 30.76
CA ILE A 189 -85.38 -34.17 32.12
C ILE A 189 -86.87 -34.08 32.48
N GLY A 190 -87.52 -32.94 32.22
CA GLY A 190 -88.96 -32.78 32.44
C GLY A 190 -89.81 -33.74 31.59
N ALA A 191 -89.47 -33.95 30.33
CA ALA A 191 -90.14 -34.90 29.45
C ALA A 191 -89.98 -36.35 29.92
N VAL A 192 -88.78 -36.75 30.35
CA VAL A 192 -88.53 -38.09 30.92
C VAL A 192 -89.30 -38.28 32.23
N ALA A 193 -89.34 -37.27 33.11
CA ALA A 193 -90.12 -37.32 34.34
C ALA A 193 -91.62 -37.53 34.05
N SER A 194 -92.18 -36.79 33.09
CA SER A 194 -93.57 -36.95 32.65
C SER A 194 -93.85 -38.32 32.03
N ALA A 195 -92.91 -38.88 31.25
CA ALA A 195 -93.03 -40.23 30.71
C ALA A 195 -93.01 -41.32 31.81
N VAL A 196 -92.17 -41.16 32.83
CA VAL A 196 -92.13 -42.06 33.99
C VAL A 196 -93.43 -41.99 34.81
N GLU A 197 -93.98 -40.79 35.03
CA GLU A 197 -95.27 -40.61 35.71
C GLU A 197 -96.43 -41.25 34.90
N GLY A 198 -96.41 -41.12 33.56
CA GLY A 198 -97.35 -41.79 32.67
C GLY A 198 -97.27 -43.32 32.71
N LEU A 199 -96.09 -43.90 32.94
CA LEU A 199 -95.90 -45.34 33.14
C LEU A 199 -96.38 -45.83 34.52
N GLN A 200 -96.34 -44.97 35.55
CA GLN A 200 -96.83 -45.32 36.90
C GLN A 200 -98.35 -45.27 37.04
N LEU A 201 -99.06 -44.66 36.09
CA LEU A 201 -100.53 -44.53 36.10
C LEU A 201 -101.28 -45.64 35.33
N GLN A 202 -100.60 -46.69 34.87
CA GLN A 202 -101.27 -47.82 34.23
C GLN A 202 -101.88 -48.78 35.27
N PRO A 203 -103.20 -49.03 35.25
CA PRO A 203 -103.81 -50.05 36.10
C PRO A 203 -103.48 -51.45 35.56
N SER A 204 -103.22 -52.38 36.49
CA SER A 204 -102.84 -53.75 36.20
C SER A 204 -103.98 -54.57 35.57
N GLN A 205 -103.65 -55.31 34.50
CA GLN A 205 -104.31 -56.58 34.16
C GLN A 205 -103.25 -57.66 33.89
N GLU A 206 -103.59 -58.89 34.21
CA GLU A 206 -102.65 -59.96 34.59
C GLU A 206 -102.26 -60.90 33.43
N ALA A 207 -101.12 -61.58 33.63
CA ALA A 207 -100.73 -62.86 33.02
C ALA A 207 -100.43 -62.85 31.48
N ALA A 208 -99.61 -63.75 30.94
CA ALA A 208 -99.01 -64.97 31.47
C ALA A 208 -97.69 -65.33 30.76
N ALA A 209 -97.03 -66.38 31.27
CA ALA A 209 -96.05 -67.25 30.60
C ALA A 209 -94.65 -66.68 30.25
N SER A 210 -93.65 -67.40 30.75
CA SER A 210 -92.24 -67.35 30.34
C SER A 210 -92.00 -68.41 29.26
N GLU A 211 -91.29 -68.05 28.18
CA GLU A 211 -90.57 -69.00 27.32
C GLU A 211 -89.35 -68.29 26.69
N ALA A 212 -88.37 -69.04 26.16
CA ALA A 212 -86.96 -68.61 26.18
C ALA A 212 -86.20 -68.75 24.83
N VAL A 213 -85.25 -67.81 24.57
CA VAL A 213 -84.04 -67.96 23.68
C VAL A 213 -84.38 -68.05 22.16
N PRO A 214 -83.50 -67.73 21.15
CA PRO A 214 -82.05 -67.42 21.10
C PRO A 214 -81.65 -66.08 20.40
N ALA A 215 -80.37 -66.00 19.99
CA ALA A 215 -79.60 -64.87 19.44
C ALA A 215 -79.65 -64.69 17.90
N GLU A 216 -78.67 -63.93 17.37
CA GLU A 216 -78.42 -63.49 15.96
C GLU A 216 -79.14 -62.18 15.56
N ALA A 217 -78.57 -61.24 14.78
CA ALA A 217 -77.19 -60.96 14.36
C ALA A 217 -77.11 -59.51 13.80
N GLU A 218 -75.94 -59.10 13.28
CA GLU A 218 -75.68 -57.87 12.47
C GLU A 218 -75.71 -56.51 13.22
N ALA A 219 -75.06 -55.45 12.75
CA ALA A 219 -73.80 -55.32 11.98
C ALA A 219 -73.31 -53.86 12.11
N SER A 220 -72.06 -53.64 11.73
CA SER A 220 -71.32 -52.37 11.61
C SER A 220 -72.13 -51.09 11.39
N ASP A 221 -71.75 -50.01 12.09
CA ASP A 221 -71.21 -48.86 11.34
C ASP A 221 -70.08 -48.17 12.13
N GLU A 222 -69.07 -47.69 11.40
CA GLU A 222 -68.00 -46.88 11.97
C GLU A 222 -68.46 -45.43 12.08
N VAL A 223 -68.32 -44.83 13.27
CA VAL A 223 -68.18 -43.36 13.37
C VAL A 223 -66.86 -43.08 14.05
N ALA A 224 -65.86 -42.79 13.23
CA ALA A 224 -64.55 -42.34 13.70
C ALA A 224 -64.72 -41.03 14.47
N LEU A 225 -64.54 -41.08 15.79
CA LEU A 225 -64.27 -39.90 16.59
C LEU A 225 -62.83 -39.48 16.32
N SER A 226 -62.63 -38.69 15.27
CA SER A 226 -61.39 -37.94 15.08
C SER A 226 -61.24 -36.95 16.23
N GLU A 227 -60.40 -37.28 17.20
CA GLU A 227 -59.85 -36.27 18.11
C GLU A 227 -59.14 -35.21 17.25
N PRO A 228 -59.42 -33.91 17.42
CA PRO A 228 -58.62 -32.89 16.77
C PRO A 228 -57.23 -32.93 17.42
N GLU A 229 -56.22 -33.34 16.66
CA GLU A 229 -54.82 -33.26 17.07
C GLU A 229 -54.47 -31.81 17.42
N PHE A 230 -54.45 -31.50 18.72
CA PHE A 230 -53.73 -30.33 19.20
C PHE A 230 -52.24 -30.63 19.02
N ALA A 231 -51.70 -30.23 17.88
CA ALA A 231 -50.28 -30.11 17.67
C ALA A 231 -49.71 -29.13 18.72
N THR A 232 -49.21 -29.69 19.82
CA THR A 232 -48.29 -28.96 20.70
C THR A 232 -47.07 -28.58 19.86
N PRO A 233 -46.69 -27.29 19.77
CA PRO A 233 -45.38 -26.95 19.27
C PRO A 233 -44.35 -27.71 20.12
N GLY A 234 -43.45 -28.44 19.46
CA GLY A 234 -42.27 -28.95 20.17
C GLY A 234 -41.49 -27.77 20.78
N PRO A 235 -40.73 -28.00 21.88
CA PRO A 235 -39.76 -27.00 22.29
C PRO A 235 -38.84 -26.71 21.09
N PRO A 236 -38.48 -25.43 20.84
CA PRO A 236 -37.60 -25.11 19.72
C PRO A 236 -36.29 -25.87 19.88
N GLU A 237 -35.86 -26.52 18.81
CA GLU A 237 -34.48 -27.01 18.72
C GLU A 237 -33.56 -25.78 18.81
N THR A 238 -32.59 -25.84 19.71
CA THR A 238 -31.62 -24.76 19.91
C THR A 238 -30.61 -24.79 18.78
N ASP A 239 -30.77 -23.90 17.80
CA ASP A 239 -29.73 -23.65 16.81
C ASP A 239 -28.46 -23.11 17.50
N ASP A 240 -27.38 -23.88 17.41
CA ASP A 240 -26.05 -23.70 18.01
C ASP A 240 -25.24 -22.49 17.45
N GLU A 241 -25.95 -21.53 16.84
CA GLU A 241 -25.40 -20.40 16.09
C GLU A 241 -25.66 -19.05 16.79
N ALA A 242 -26.75 -18.91 17.54
CA ALA A 242 -27.09 -17.66 18.25
C ALA A 242 -26.23 -17.39 19.51
N GLU A 243 -25.69 -18.42 20.17
CA GLU A 243 -24.77 -18.23 21.31
C GLU A 243 -23.38 -17.72 20.87
N ARG A 244 -23.08 -17.74 19.57
CA ARG A 244 -21.78 -17.29 19.03
C ARG A 244 -21.72 -15.79 18.77
N GLU A 245 -22.84 -15.14 18.49
CA GLU A 245 -22.86 -13.68 18.27
C GLU A 245 -22.71 -12.89 19.57
N TRP A 246 -23.37 -13.33 20.67
CA TRP A 246 -23.24 -12.65 21.97
C TRP A 246 -21.84 -12.82 22.61
N ALA A 247 -21.15 -13.92 22.32
CA ALA A 247 -19.79 -14.15 22.79
C ALA A 247 -18.75 -13.20 22.16
N VAL A 248 -18.98 -12.75 20.93
CA VAL A 248 -18.05 -11.85 20.20
C VAL A 248 -18.13 -10.41 20.73
N GLU A 249 -19.31 -9.93 21.11
CA GLU A 249 -19.48 -8.60 21.69
C GLU A 249 -18.86 -8.50 23.10
N SER A 250 -18.89 -9.58 23.89
CA SER A 250 -18.21 -9.67 25.19
C SER A 250 -16.68 -9.67 25.07
N ALA A 251 -16.12 -10.34 24.04
CA ALA A 251 -14.67 -10.40 23.83
C ALA A 251 -14.07 -9.05 23.38
N ALA A 252 -14.85 -8.22 22.66
CA ALA A 252 -14.42 -6.87 22.29
C ALA A 252 -14.24 -5.93 23.49
N ALA A 253 -14.99 -6.17 24.58
CA ALA A 253 -14.91 -5.35 25.80
C ALA A 253 -13.66 -5.63 26.66
N GLU A 254 -13.17 -6.88 26.71
CA GLU A 254 -11.95 -7.20 27.48
C GLU A 254 -10.66 -6.74 26.77
N VAL A 255 -10.60 -6.77 25.43
CA VAL A 255 -9.43 -6.30 24.68
C VAL A 255 -9.25 -4.78 24.80
N ALA A 256 -10.34 -4.02 24.93
CA ALA A 256 -10.28 -2.58 25.18
C ALA A 256 -9.72 -2.22 26.58
N ALA A 257 -9.83 -3.13 27.56
CA ALA A 257 -9.31 -2.91 28.92
C ALA A 257 -7.80 -3.22 29.06
N ALA A 258 -7.21 -3.94 28.09
CA ALA A 258 -5.78 -4.30 28.10
C ALA A 258 -4.85 -3.25 27.46
N ALA A 259 -5.40 -2.15 26.92
CA ALA A 259 -4.64 -1.08 26.27
C ALA A 259 -4.28 0.10 27.21
N GLU A 260 -4.85 0.16 28.41
CA GLU A 260 -4.70 1.26 29.40
C GLU A 260 -4.03 0.74 30.69
N ALA A 261 -2.89 0.04 30.54
CA ALA A 261 -2.04 -0.37 31.66
C ALA A 261 -0.57 -0.42 31.23
N GLY A 262 0.09 0.74 31.25
CA GLY A 262 1.52 0.84 31.08
C GLY A 262 2.30 0.46 32.35
N ASP A 263 3.51 -0.04 32.11
CA ASP A 263 4.69 -0.08 32.99
C ASP A 263 4.82 -1.13 34.12
N ASP A 264 6.05 -1.65 34.12
CA ASP A 264 6.88 -2.18 35.21
C ASP A 264 6.45 -3.45 35.99
N GLU A 265 7.18 -4.56 35.74
CA GLU A 265 8.00 -5.21 36.79
C GLU A 265 8.78 -6.43 36.26
N GLY A 266 10.03 -6.56 36.70
CA GLY A 266 10.56 -7.82 37.29
C GLY A 266 10.85 -9.03 36.39
N ILE A 267 12.12 -9.21 36.00
CA ILE A 267 12.66 -10.50 35.56
C ILE A 267 12.76 -11.48 36.76
N PRO A 268 12.15 -12.68 36.73
CA PRO A 268 12.41 -13.72 37.70
C PRO A 268 13.57 -14.63 37.25
N GLY A 269 14.80 -14.28 37.66
CA GLY A 269 15.96 -15.15 37.51
C GLY A 269 16.19 -16.04 38.74
N GLY A 270 16.31 -17.36 38.53
CA GLY A 270 16.73 -18.30 39.58
C GLY A 270 17.11 -19.66 38.98
N GLY A 271 18.25 -20.25 39.33
CA GLY A 271 19.34 -19.75 40.17
C GLY A 271 20.52 -20.73 40.22
N GLY A 272 21.63 -20.31 40.85
CA GLY A 272 22.82 -21.16 41.04
C GLY A 272 23.89 -20.50 41.91
N GLU A 273 24.09 -21.06 43.11
CA GLU A 273 25.32 -21.05 43.93
C GLU A 273 25.89 -19.68 44.37
N GLU A 274 25.68 -19.28 45.63
CA GLU A 274 26.60 -19.49 46.78
C GLU A 274 27.89 -18.62 46.80
N ARG A 275 27.92 -17.58 47.65
CA ARG A 275 28.82 -17.46 48.84
C ARG A 275 28.88 -16.05 49.48
N THR A 276 28.40 -15.98 50.73
CA THR A 276 28.97 -15.28 51.91
C THR A 276 29.91 -14.07 51.78
N ALA A 277 29.46 -12.91 52.29
CA ALA A 277 30.13 -11.97 53.23
C ALA A 277 29.33 -10.63 53.18
N GLU A 278 28.69 -10.16 54.25
CA GLU A 278 29.29 -9.28 55.29
C GLU A 278 29.73 -7.93 54.66
N GLU A 279 29.15 -6.77 55.00
CA GLU A 279 28.85 -6.30 56.36
C GLU A 279 27.68 -5.27 56.45
N THR A 280 27.10 -5.20 57.65
CA THR A 280 26.18 -4.21 58.24
C THR A 280 26.61 -2.73 58.11
N ARG A 281 25.83 -1.64 58.32
CA ARG A 281 24.41 -1.38 58.71
C ARG A 281 24.20 0.16 58.89
N ALA A 282 22.95 0.63 58.86
CA ALA A 282 22.44 1.89 59.49
C ALA A 282 22.87 3.25 58.88
N GLU A 283 22.10 4.33 59.02
CA GLU A 283 20.75 4.51 59.61
C GLU A 283 19.99 5.67 58.94
N GLN A 284 18.67 5.72 59.15
CA GLN A 284 17.74 6.75 58.66
C GLN A 284 17.64 7.93 59.65
N GLY A 285 17.17 9.09 59.18
CA GLY A 285 16.84 10.25 60.03
C GLY A 285 16.58 11.54 59.23
N THR A 286 15.43 11.69 58.55
CA THR A 286 14.19 12.36 59.03
C THR A 286 14.23 13.91 59.16
N SER A 287 13.50 14.54 58.23
CA SER A 287 12.61 15.72 58.37
C SER A 287 13.11 17.16 58.64
N ALA A 288 12.39 18.08 57.98
CA ALA A 288 12.01 19.45 58.36
C ALA A 288 12.86 20.67 57.90
N ALA A 289 12.43 21.26 56.77
CA ALA A 289 11.93 22.63 56.59
C ALA A 289 12.60 23.87 57.24
N GLU A 290 12.76 24.92 56.39
CA GLU A 290 12.70 26.38 56.69
C GLU A 290 13.84 26.99 57.55
N GLU A 291 14.31 28.24 57.40
CA GLU A 291 13.93 29.38 56.55
C GLU A 291 15.09 30.42 56.42
N SER A 292 14.84 31.54 55.70
CA SER A 292 15.61 32.81 55.64
C SER A 292 16.96 32.82 54.88
N ALA A 293 17.18 33.53 53.77
CA ALA A 293 16.83 34.89 53.29
C ALA A 293 17.85 36.00 53.64
N SER A 294 18.42 36.63 52.59
CA SER A 294 18.50 38.10 52.45
C SER A 294 18.94 38.49 51.03
N ALA A 295 18.41 39.61 50.52
CA ALA A 295 18.72 40.22 49.22
C ALA A 295 18.74 41.76 49.35
N ARG A 296 19.18 42.46 48.28
CA ARG A 296 19.26 43.93 48.00
C ARG A 296 20.71 44.42 47.80
N ALA A 297 21.03 45.38 46.93
CA ALA A 297 20.34 46.03 45.80
C ALA A 297 21.44 46.49 44.78
N ASP A 298 21.19 47.02 43.58
CA ASP A 298 20.63 48.35 43.28
C ASP A 298 19.93 48.42 41.89
N GLU A 299 19.10 49.45 41.72
CA GLU A 299 18.20 49.71 40.57
C GLU A 299 18.66 50.91 39.70
N GLU A 300 18.19 50.99 38.45
CA GLU A 300 17.74 52.28 37.87
C GLU A 300 16.58 52.06 36.85
N SER A 301 15.76 53.09 36.60
CA SER A 301 14.33 52.99 36.22
C SER A 301 13.93 53.36 34.76
N ALA A 302 12.69 53.00 34.40
CA ALA A 302 11.98 53.39 33.17
C ALA A 302 10.99 54.58 33.36
N PRO A 303 10.38 55.11 32.27
CA PRO A 303 8.91 55.07 32.07
C PRO A 303 8.52 54.66 30.61
N ALA A 304 7.37 54.02 30.26
CA ALA A 304 5.94 54.41 30.33
C ALA A 304 5.57 55.61 29.39
N ASP A 305 4.48 55.68 28.61
CA ASP A 305 3.28 54.83 28.33
C ASP A 305 2.61 55.29 26.99
N GLU A 306 1.41 54.79 26.66
CA GLU A 306 0.33 55.25 25.74
C GLU A 306 0.07 54.52 24.39
N ALA A 307 -1.22 54.44 24.06
CA ALA A 307 -1.83 53.67 22.97
C ALA A 307 -2.79 54.54 22.12
N VAL A 308 -3.04 54.15 20.86
CA VAL A 308 -3.98 54.84 19.94
C VAL A 308 -4.74 53.82 19.05
N PRO A 309 -6.10 53.90 18.95
CA PRO A 309 -6.93 53.15 18.00
C PRO A 309 -7.40 54.06 16.81
N PRO A 310 -8.33 53.65 15.91
CA PRO A 310 -8.29 53.96 14.47
C PRO A 310 -9.07 55.23 14.04
N ASP A 311 -9.01 55.56 12.74
CA ASP A 311 -10.10 56.26 12.03
C ASP A 311 -10.07 56.06 10.50
N ASP A 312 -11.26 56.08 9.89
CA ASP A 312 -11.54 56.18 8.45
C ASP A 312 -11.47 57.65 7.96
N GLU A 313 -11.16 57.89 6.68
CA GLU A 313 -12.03 58.66 5.75
C GLU A 313 -11.43 58.81 4.34
N ALA A 314 -12.29 59.05 3.34
CA ALA A 314 -11.95 59.19 1.93
C ALA A 314 -12.11 60.63 1.41
N ALA A 315 -11.40 61.03 0.34
CA ALA A 315 -11.95 61.83 -0.78
C ALA A 315 -10.95 62.27 -1.89
N ALA A 316 -11.21 61.80 -3.12
CA ALA A 316 -11.30 62.54 -4.40
C ALA A 316 -10.24 63.57 -4.90
N ARG A 317 -9.72 63.31 -6.12
CA ARG A 317 -9.54 64.18 -7.34
C ARG A 317 -8.66 63.39 -8.36
N ALA A 318 -8.97 63.16 -9.64
CA ALA A 318 -9.29 64.06 -10.78
C ALA A 318 -8.11 65.03 -11.10
N ASP A 319 -7.60 65.22 -12.32
CA ASP A 319 -8.10 64.97 -13.70
C ASP A 319 -6.91 65.00 -14.74
N ASP A 320 -7.20 64.92 -16.05
CA ASP A 320 -6.34 65.13 -17.26
C ASP A 320 -5.22 64.09 -17.55
N THR A 321 -4.83 63.69 -18.78
CA THR A 321 -5.28 63.82 -20.21
C THR A 321 -4.52 62.73 -21.03
N ALA A 322 -4.81 62.32 -22.29
CA ALA A 322 -5.95 62.39 -23.21
C ALA A 322 -5.73 61.37 -24.38
N GLU A 323 -6.67 61.24 -25.32
CA GLU A 323 -6.64 60.28 -26.45
C GLU A 323 -5.82 60.73 -27.69
N ILE A 324 -5.25 59.78 -28.46
CA ILE A 324 -5.29 59.76 -29.94
C ILE A 324 -5.53 58.30 -30.43
N ARG A 325 -6.25 58.19 -31.55
CA ARG A 325 -6.96 57.02 -32.15
C ARG A 325 -6.14 56.31 -33.26
N MET A 326 -6.66 55.14 -33.70
CA MET A 326 -6.48 54.41 -35.00
C MET A 326 -5.69 53.09 -34.88
N ASP A 327 -6.12 51.95 -35.46
CA ASP A 327 -7.31 51.64 -36.28
C ASP A 327 -7.82 50.20 -36.06
N GLU A 328 -9.09 49.98 -36.44
CA GLU A 328 -9.82 48.71 -36.32
C GLU A 328 -9.79 47.93 -37.64
N ALA A 329 -9.57 46.60 -37.58
CA ALA A 329 -9.70 45.70 -38.72
C ALA A 329 -10.58 44.50 -38.34
N VAL A 330 -11.82 44.51 -38.83
CA VAL A 330 -12.86 43.52 -38.54
C VAL A 330 -12.52 42.14 -39.12
N VAL A 331 -12.63 41.10 -38.28
CA VAL A 331 -12.90 39.73 -38.73
C VAL A 331 -14.03 39.17 -37.86
N ALA A 332 -15.05 38.60 -38.50
CA ALA A 332 -16.34 38.33 -37.87
C ALA A 332 -16.32 37.17 -36.87
N GLU A 333 -17.18 37.29 -35.85
CA GLU A 333 -17.52 36.21 -34.93
C GLU A 333 -18.16 35.03 -35.68
N VAL A 334 -17.72 33.83 -35.36
CA VAL A 334 -18.50 32.60 -35.55
C VAL A 334 -18.70 32.01 -34.16
N GLU A 335 -19.92 32.12 -33.64
CA GLU A 335 -20.31 31.45 -32.41
C GLU A 335 -20.23 29.92 -32.62
N THR A 336 -19.27 29.27 -31.98
CA THR A 336 -19.34 27.83 -31.69
C THR A 336 -19.48 27.65 -30.19
N SER A 337 -20.72 27.61 -29.71
CA SER A 337 -21.04 27.19 -28.35
C SER A 337 -20.77 25.69 -28.20
N ALA A 338 -19.53 25.33 -27.91
CA ALA A 338 -19.22 24.02 -27.35
C ALA A 338 -19.72 24.02 -25.89
N PRO A 339 -20.63 23.09 -25.50
CA PRO A 339 -20.99 22.97 -24.09
C PRO A 339 -19.76 22.53 -23.30
N ALA A 340 -19.58 23.10 -22.10
CA ALA A 340 -18.60 22.60 -21.16
C ALA A 340 -18.97 21.17 -20.79
N VAL A 341 -18.16 20.20 -21.21
CA VAL A 341 -18.27 18.82 -20.79
C VAL A 341 -17.59 18.72 -19.43
N GLU A 342 -18.39 18.68 -18.36
CA GLU A 342 -17.90 18.32 -17.03
C GLU A 342 -17.22 16.93 -17.11
N PRO A 343 -16.10 16.71 -16.42
CA PRO A 343 -15.40 15.44 -16.47
C PRO A 343 -16.26 14.36 -15.80
N MET A 344 -16.96 13.60 -16.64
CA MET A 344 -17.80 12.50 -16.25
C MET A 344 -16.92 11.42 -15.61
N GLN A 345 -16.90 11.35 -14.28
CA GLN A 345 -16.29 10.22 -13.57
C GLN A 345 -17.06 8.96 -13.98
N GLU A 346 -16.43 8.09 -14.76
CA GLU A 346 -17.04 6.83 -15.17
C GLU A 346 -17.39 6.01 -13.92
N ALA A 347 -18.66 5.66 -13.79
CA ALA A 347 -19.13 4.85 -12.68
C ALA A 347 -18.44 3.47 -12.78
N ARG A 348 -17.59 3.15 -11.79
CA ARG A 348 -16.92 1.84 -11.69
C ARG A 348 -17.94 0.72 -11.86
N SER A 349 -17.67 -0.22 -12.75
CA SER A 349 -18.52 -1.37 -12.96
C SER A 349 -18.51 -2.29 -11.72
N VAL A 350 -19.53 -3.15 -11.60
CA VAL A 350 -19.62 -4.10 -10.48
C VAL A 350 -18.39 -5.02 -10.44
N THR A 351 -17.84 -5.41 -11.59
CA THR A 351 -16.59 -6.18 -11.68
C THR A 351 -15.36 -5.40 -11.25
N ASP A 352 -15.29 -4.09 -11.48
CA ASP A 352 -14.15 -3.27 -11.06
C ASP A 352 -14.08 -3.16 -9.52
N VAL A 353 -15.24 -3.00 -8.88
CA VAL A 353 -15.38 -2.99 -7.43
C VAL A 353 -15.03 -4.38 -6.86
N ALA A 354 -15.62 -5.44 -7.40
CA ALA A 354 -15.34 -6.81 -6.97
C ALA A 354 -13.85 -7.18 -7.09
N ALA A 355 -13.18 -6.79 -8.18
CA ALA A 355 -11.75 -7.04 -8.37
C ALA A 355 -10.88 -6.32 -7.33
N ALA A 356 -11.25 -5.09 -6.95
CA ALA A 356 -10.54 -4.34 -5.92
C ALA A 356 -10.75 -4.94 -4.51
N GLU A 357 -11.97 -5.40 -4.21
CA GLU A 357 -12.33 -6.04 -2.93
C GLU A 357 -11.68 -7.42 -2.75
N LEU A 358 -11.65 -8.25 -3.80
CA LEU A 358 -10.97 -9.56 -3.81
C LEU A 358 -9.46 -9.38 -3.51
N ARG A 359 -8.79 -8.47 -4.23
CA ARG A 359 -7.38 -8.12 -3.99
C ARG A 359 -7.12 -7.70 -2.56
N GLU A 360 -7.92 -6.77 -2.02
CA GLU A 360 -7.64 -6.26 -0.67
C GLU A 360 -7.87 -7.33 0.40
N ARG A 361 -8.89 -8.18 0.25
CA ARG A 361 -9.15 -9.32 1.16
C ARG A 361 -7.98 -10.30 1.20
N ALA A 362 -7.53 -10.77 0.03
CA ALA A 362 -6.38 -11.68 -0.07
C ALA A 362 -5.10 -11.08 0.53
N LEU A 363 -4.87 -9.78 0.33
CA LEU A 363 -3.71 -9.09 0.89
C LEU A 363 -3.84 -8.80 2.40
N GLN A 364 -5.04 -8.57 2.92
CA GLN A 364 -5.27 -8.34 4.35
C GLN A 364 -4.93 -9.58 5.20
N GLU A 365 -5.20 -10.78 4.67
CA GLU A 365 -4.87 -12.05 5.31
C GLU A 365 -3.35 -12.33 5.32
N ILE A 366 -2.68 -12.15 4.16
CA ILE A 366 -1.30 -12.61 3.95
C ILE A 366 -0.25 -11.57 4.39
N ARG A 367 -0.49 -10.27 4.14
CA ARG A 367 0.49 -9.18 4.36
C ARG A 367 1.04 -9.10 5.80
N PRO A 368 0.23 -9.22 6.86
CA PRO A 368 0.75 -9.16 8.24
C PRO A 368 1.71 -10.31 8.56
N GLY A 369 1.51 -11.49 7.96
CA GLY A 369 2.40 -12.64 8.10
C GLY A 369 3.78 -12.37 7.47
N MET A 370 3.76 -11.90 6.21
CA MET A 370 4.96 -11.56 5.44
C MET A 370 5.78 -10.46 6.13
N VAL A 371 5.14 -9.34 6.50
CA VAL A 371 5.81 -8.23 7.20
C VAL A 371 6.44 -8.69 8.52
N ARG A 372 5.74 -9.49 9.33
CA ARG A 372 6.30 -10.07 10.57
C ARG A 372 7.46 -11.05 10.33
N ARG A 373 7.56 -11.66 9.16
CA ARG A 373 8.67 -12.55 8.82
C ARG A 373 9.88 -11.76 8.29
N LEU A 374 9.66 -10.81 7.38
CA LEU A 374 10.70 -9.87 6.91
C LEU A 374 11.32 -9.10 8.07
N LYS A 375 10.51 -8.52 8.99
CA LYS A 375 10.99 -7.83 10.20
C LYS A 375 11.93 -8.68 11.07
N ARG A 376 11.70 -10.00 11.14
CA ARG A 376 12.57 -10.95 11.86
C ARG A 376 13.86 -11.23 11.09
N THR A 377 13.78 -11.53 9.79
CA THR A 377 14.98 -11.73 8.96
C THR A 377 15.88 -10.48 8.96
N LEU A 378 15.31 -9.29 8.88
CA LEU A 378 16.05 -8.02 8.99
C LEU A 378 16.65 -7.80 10.38
N GLN A 379 16.04 -8.33 11.45
CA GLN A 379 16.65 -8.34 12.78
C GLN A 379 17.86 -9.28 12.85
N ASP A 380 17.79 -10.44 12.19
CA ASP A 380 18.91 -11.39 12.11
C ASP A 380 20.08 -10.78 11.31
N VAL A 381 19.81 -10.11 10.18
CA VAL A 381 20.80 -9.35 9.41
C VAL A 381 21.40 -8.21 10.24
N GLN A 382 20.58 -7.46 10.99
CA GLN A 382 21.08 -6.43 11.91
C GLN A 382 22.07 -7.00 12.93
N ASN A 383 21.73 -8.15 13.54
CA ASN A 383 22.59 -8.79 14.52
C ASN A 383 23.94 -9.19 13.88
N GLY A 384 23.91 -9.75 12.66
CA GLY A 384 25.11 -10.09 11.88
C GLY A 384 26.02 -8.89 11.61
N VAL A 385 25.44 -7.77 11.15
CA VAL A 385 26.18 -6.51 10.88
C VAL A 385 26.78 -5.93 12.17
N LEU A 386 26.01 -5.87 13.26
CA LEU A 386 26.51 -5.39 14.55
C LEU A 386 27.64 -6.28 15.11
N ASP A 387 27.54 -7.60 14.94
CA ASP A 387 28.59 -8.53 15.36
C ASP A 387 29.80 -8.49 14.43
N ALA A 388 29.66 -8.13 13.15
CA ALA A 388 30.79 -7.83 12.28
C ALA A 388 31.54 -6.58 12.80
N ILE A 389 30.81 -5.48 13.02
CA ILE A 389 31.34 -4.21 13.54
C ILE A 389 32.08 -4.41 14.88
N ARG A 390 31.49 -5.15 15.83
CA ARG A 390 32.13 -5.49 17.13
C ARG A 390 33.41 -6.31 17.00
N ARG A 391 33.54 -7.16 15.97
CA ARG A 391 34.72 -8.01 15.74
C ARG A 391 35.86 -7.27 15.05
N THR A 392 35.60 -6.13 14.43
CA THR A 392 36.60 -5.33 13.71
C THR A 392 36.89 -4.01 14.43
N GLU A 393 38.06 -3.93 15.07
CA GLU A 393 38.52 -2.76 15.86
C GLU A 393 38.82 -1.50 14.99
N GLY A 394 37.78 -0.87 14.44
CA GLY A 394 37.79 0.50 13.88
C GLY A 394 38.61 0.75 12.60
N LYS A 395 39.32 -0.26 12.07
CA LYS A 395 40.26 -0.09 10.92
C LYS A 395 39.90 -0.93 9.69
N SER A 396 38.63 -1.26 9.52
CA SER A 396 38.16 -2.11 8.40
C SER A 396 37.52 -1.27 7.31
N ASP A 397 37.64 -1.76 6.07
CA ASP A 397 36.92 -1.18 4.94
C ASP A 397 35.41 -1.43 5.06
N VAL A 398 34.59 -0.51 4.56
CA VAL A 398 33.12 -0.57 4.61
C VAL A 398 32.62 -1.89 4.02
N THR A 399 33.25 -2.37 2.95
CA THR A 399 32.86 -3.60 2.23
C THR A 399 32.89 -4.86 3.10
N VAL A 400 33.67 -4.87 4.20
CA VAL A 400 33.79 -6.01 5.13
C VAL A 400 32.66 -6.01 6.17
N LEU A 401 31.98 -4.88 6.35
CA LEU A 401 30.90 -4.68 7.32
C LEU A 401 29.50 -4.83 6.73
N LEU A 402 29.39 -4.86 5.40
CA LEU A 402 28.12 -5.04 4.68
C LEU A 402 27.70 -6.52 4.69
N PRO A 403 26.40 -6.82 4.79
CA PRO A 403 25.89 -8.20 4.75
C PRO A 403 26.17 -8.84 3.39
N GLY A 404 26.57 -10.11 3.39
CA GLY A 404 26.85 -10.88 2.19
C GLY A 404 25.59 -11.50 1.56
N ASP A 405 25.79 -12.13 0.41
CA ASP A 405 24.74 -12.83 -0.33
C ASP A 405 24.08 -13.95 0.52
N GLU A 406 24.88 -14.66 1.33
CA GLU A 406 24.42 -15.69 2.27
C GLU A 406 23.59 -15.13 3.43
N ASP A 407 23.91 -13.93 3.93
CA ASP A 407 23.15 -13.27 5.01
C ASP A 407 21.76 -12.81 4.52
N LEU A 408 21.66 -12.48 3.23
CA LEU A 408 20.45 -11.96 2.58
C LEU A 408 19.62 -13.05 1.88
N ALA A 409 20.18 -14.22 1.60
CA ALA A 409 19.48 -15.37 1.03
C ALA A 409 18.16 -15.76 1.76
N PRO A 410 18.03 -15.67 3.11
CA PRO A 410 16.78 -15.98 3.78
C PRO A 410 15.60 -15.07 3.39
N LEU A 411 15.84 -13.89 2.82
CA LEU A 411 14.76 -12.99 2.34
C LEU A 411 14.00 -13.59 1.16
N GLU A 412 14.70 -14.28 0.24
CA GLU A 412 14.08 -14.94 -0.92
C GLU A 412 13.14 -16.05 -0.48
N GLY A 413 13.58 -16.92 0.44
CA GLY A 413 12.74 -18.01 0.98
C GLY A 413 11.54 -17.51 1.81
N VAL A 414 11.61 -16.29 2.38
CA VAL A 414 10.44 -15.62 2.97
C VAL A 414 9.50 -15.13 1.87
N GLY A 415 10.04 -14.55 0.79
CA GLY A 415 9.30 -14.18 -0.41
C GLY A 415 8.53 -15.38 -0.99
N GLU A 416 9.23 -16.43 -1.41
CA GLU A 416 8.66 -17.60 -2.11
C GLU A 416 7.45 -18.19 -1.37
N ALA A 417 7.51 -18.29 -0.03
CA ALA A 417 6.42 -18.83 0.78
C ALA A 417 5.12 -18.00 0.68
N PHE A 418 5.18 -16.69 0.96
CA PHE A 418 3.99 -15.82 0.94
C PHE A 418 3.57 -15.41 -0.48
N LEU A 419 4.52 -15.33 -1.40
CA LEU A 419 4.25 -15.02 -2.80
C LEU A 419 3.58 -16.19 -3.52
N SER A 420 3.90 -17.44 -3.18
CA SER A 420 3.16 -18.62 -3.66
C SER A 420 1.70 -18.61 -3.19
N GLU A 421 1.45 -18.24 -1.93
CA GLU A 421 0.12 -18.15 -1.34
C GLU A 421 -0.74 -17.07 -2.01
N VAL A 422 -0.20 -15.85 -2.17
CA VAL A 422 -0.92 -14.73 -2.80
C VAL A 422 -1.13 -14.93 -4.31
N TYR A 423 -0.19 -15.59 -5.00
CA TYR A 423 -0.33 -15.97 -6.40
C TYR A 423 -1.50 -16.94 -6.58
N GLY A 424 -1.61 -17.95 -5.70
CA GLY A 424 -2.73 -18.89 -5.68
C GLY A 424 -4.07 -18.23 -5.38
N ALA A 425 -4.11 -17.21 -4.51
CA ALA A 425 -5.30 -16.38 -4.32
C ALA A 425 -5.67 -15.62 -5.60
N GLY A 426 -4.68 -15.01 -6.26
CA GLY A 426 -4.87 -14.34 -7.56
C GLY A 426 -5.42 -15.27 -8.65
N LEU A 427 -4.96 -16.53 -8.74
CA LEU A 427 -5.51 -17.51 -9.68
C LEU A 427 -7.01 -17.76 -9.44
N ARG A 428 -7.41 -17.99 -8.18
CA ARG A 428 -8.81 -18.23 -7.79
C ARG A 428 -9.70 -17.03 -8.07
N ASP A 429 -9.25 -15.86 -7.65
CA ASP A 429 -10.02 -14.63 -7.79
C ASP A 429 -10.12 -14.21 -9.27
N GLY A 430 -9.06 -14.40 -10.05
CA GLY A 430 -9.06 -14.19 -11.50
C GLY A 430 -10.02 -15.12 -12.22
N ALA A 431 -10.03 -16.41 -11.88
CA ALA A 431 -11.00 -17.38 -12.41
C ALA A 431 -12.45 -17.01 -12.04
N THR A 432 -12.67 -16.55 -10.80
CA THR A 432 -13.97 -16.06 -10.30
C THR A 432 -14.45 -14.82 -11.04
N LEU A 433 -13.57 -13.82 -11.26
CA LEU A 433 -13.87 -12.59 -12.00
C LEU A 433 -14.23 -12.85 -13.47
N ALA A 434 -13.73 -13.95 -14.04
CA ALA A 434 -13.95 -14.36 -15.43
C ALA A 434 -15.09 -15.39 -15.61
N ASP A 435 -15.76 -15.83 -14.53
CA ASP A 435 -16.72 -16.96 -14.52
C ASP A 435 -16.16 -18.23 -15.19
N THR A 436 -14.93 -18.61 -14.80
CA THR A 436 -14.21 -19.75 -15.36
C THR A 436 -13.68 -20.70 -14.28
N ALA A 437 -13.29 -21.92 -14.69
CA ALA A 437 -12.67 -22.88 -13.78
C ALA A 437 -11.27 -22.42 -13.32
N GLU A 438 -10.94 -22.71 -12.06
CA GLU A 438 -9.59 -22.50 -11.52
C GLU A 438 -8.54 -23.35 -12.28
N PRO A 439 -7.38 -22.79 -12.67
CA PRO A 439 -6.30 -23.56 -13.30
C PRO A 439 -5.64 -24.56 -12.33
N ASP A 440 -5.34 -25.78 -12.81
CA ASP A 440 -4.80 -26.88 -11.98
C ASP A 440 -3.39 -26.60 -11.38
N GLU A 441 -2.55 -25.78 -12.02
CA GLU A 441 -1.21 -25.45 -11.52
C GLU A 441 -0.76 -24.03 -11.89
N GLY A 442 -0.05 -23.38 -10.95
CA GLY A 442 0.51 -22.04 -11.09
C GLY A 442 1.94 -21.98 -11.62
N ASP A 443 2.34 -20.84 -12.19
CA ASP A 443 3.70 -20.64 -12.70
C ASP A 443 4.71 -20.48 -11.56
N ARG A 444 5.35 -21.59 -11.21
CA ARG A 444 6.39 -21.64 -10.17
C ARG A 444 7.62 -20.79 -10.49
N GLU A 445 7.92 -20.49 -11.76
CA GLU A 445 9.05 -19.64 -12.09
C GLU A 445 8.73 -18.16 -11.91
N ARG A 446 7.48 -17.73 -12.17
CA ARG A 446 7.04 -16.39 -11.77
C ARG A 446 7.16 -16.16 -10.27
N ILE A 447 6.73 -17.13 -9.46
CA ILE A 447 6.81 -17.03 -7.99
C ILE A 447 8.28 -16.89 -7.55
N ARG A 448 9.20 -17.70 -8.08
CA ARG A 448 10.63 -17.56 -7.81
C ARG A 448 11.21 -16.25 -8.30
N SER A 449 10.84 -15.78 -9.48
CA SER A 449 11.31 -14.49 -9.99
C SER A 449 10.86 -13.35 -9.07
N ALA A 450 9.58 -13.31 -8.68
CA ALA A 450 9.08 -12.30 -7.76
C ALA A 450 9.73 -12.37 -6.36
N ALA A 451 10.09 -13.57 -5.89
CA ALA A 451 10.86 -13.74 -4.65
C ALA A 451 12.29 -13.21 -4.76
N ARG A 452 12.96 -13.44 -5.90
CA ARG A 452 14.27 -12.86 -6.23
C ARG A 452 14.20 -11.33 -6.34
N ASP A 453 13.21 -10.81 -7.06
CA ASP A 453 13.01 -9.35 -7.25
C ASP A 453 12.77 -8.63 -5.90
N LEU A 454 11.97 -9.22 -5.00
CA LEU A 454 11.79 -8.74 -3.61
C LEU A 454 13.12 -8.73 -2.85
N ARG A 455 13.87 -9.83 -2.93
CA ARG A 455 15.13 -10.01 -2.20
C ARG A 455 16.20 -9.05 -2.68
N ASP A 456 16.36 -8.90 -3.99
CA ASP A 456 17.36 -8.01 -4.59
C ASP A 456 16.99 -6.53 -4.38
N GLY A 457 15.70 -6.20 -4.41
CA GLY A 457 15.21 -4.86 -4.02
C GLY A 457 15.53 -4.51 -2.56
N LEU A 458 15.25 -5.43 -1.62
CA LEU A 458 15.62 -5.24 -0.21
C LEU A 458 17.14 -5.22 -0.01
N ALA A 459 17.89 -6.10 -0.67
CA ALA A 459 19.36 -6.14 -0.62
C ALA A 459 19.97 -4.81 -1.06
N HIS A 460 19.45 -4.21 -2.13
CA HIS A 460 19.91 -2.90 -2.61
C HIS A 460 19.66 -1.78 -1.59
N GLU A 461 18.47 -1.72 -0.99
CA GLU A 461 18.11 -0.71 0.03
C GLU A 461 18.96 -0.88 1.31
N ILE A 462 19.15 -2.13 1.77
CA ILE A 462 19.99 -2.48 2.93
C ILE A 462 21.44 -2.04 2.69
N THR A 463 22.02 -2.49 1.58
CA THR A 463 23.44 -2.22 1.26
C THR A 463 23.66 -0.72 1.07
N THR A 464 22.82 -0.02 0.32
CA THR A 464 22.97 1.43 0.07
C THR A 464 22.88 2.23 1.37
N SER A 465 21.89 1.92 2.23
CA SER A 465 21.68 2.64 3.50
C SER A 465 22.82 2.39 4.51
N LEU A 466 23.30 1.15 4.61
CA LEU A 466 24.43 0.81 5.47
C LEU A 466 25.74 1.36 4.94
N GLU A 467 26.00 1.28 3.63
CA GLU A 467 27.25 1.76 3.03
C GLU A 467 27.41 3.27 3.20
N ALA A 468 26.34 4.04 2.98
CA ALA A 468 26.33 5.48 3.22
C ALA A 468 26.60 5.82 4.70
N THR A 469 25.94 5.11 5.62
CA THR A 469 26.02 5.36 7.07
C THR A 469 27.39 4.97 7.64
N LEU A 470 27.88 3.77 7.33
CA LEU A 470 29.16 3.26 7.79
C LEU A 470 30.33 4.05 7.20
N ARG A 471 30.25 4.46 5.93
CA ARG A 471 31.26 5.34 5.32
C ARG A 471 31.34 6.68 6.05
N ALA A 472 30.20 7.30 6.35
CA ALA A 472 30.18 8.58 7.05
C ALA A 472 30.78 8.47 8.47
N GLY A 473 30.40 7.44 9.24
CA GLY A 473 30.91 7.24 10.60
C GLY A 473 32.40 6.86 10.65
N LEU A 474 32.88 6.02 9.74
CA LEU A 474 34.30 5.67 9.66
C LEU A 474 35.16 6.87 9.19
N GLN A 475 34.66 7.71 8.29
CA GLN A 475 35.34 8.95 7.89
C GLN A 475 35.42 9.99 9.02
N ALA A 476 34.48 9.96 9.96
CA ALA A 476 34.46 10.81 11.14
C ALA A 476 35.24 10.22 12.34
N GLU A 477 35.86 9.04 12.19
CA GLU A 477 36.54 8.29 13.26
C GLU A 477 35.66 8.08 14.51
N GLU A 478 34.36 7.82 14.29
CA GLU A 478 33.36 7.67 15.37
C GLU A 478 33.61 6.43 16.27
N GLU A 479 33.25 6.57 17.55
CA GLU A 479 33.32 5.45 18.50
C GLU A 479 32.35 4.32 18.13
N LEU A 480 32.73 3.08 18.44
CA LEU A 480 31.94 1.86 18.24
C LEU A 480 30.48 1.97 18.73
N GLY A 481 30.24 2.69 19.84
CA GLY A 481 28.90 2.94 20.37
C GLY A 481 28.03 3.78 19.42
N VAL A 482 28.59 4.87 18.88
CA VAL A 482 27.91 5.77 17.93
C VAL A 482 27.62 5.05 16.61
N LEU A 483 28.61 4.29 16.10
CA LEU A 483 28.41 3.46 14.90
C LEU A 483 27.28 2.42 15.09
N THR A 484 27.22 1.80 16.28
CA THR A 484 26.16 0.84 16.64
C THR A 484 24.79 1.48 16.67
N GLU A 485 24.68 2.70 17.21
CA GLU A 485 23.43 3.47 17.27
C GLU A 485 22.93 3.84 15.87
N ARG A 486 23.79 4.41 15.02
CA ARG A 486 23.45 4.78 13.63
C ARG A 486 23.01 3.58 12.78
N VAL A 487 23.66 2.42 12.93
CA VAL A 487 23.20 1.17 12.29
C VAL A 487 21.84 0.73 12.85
N GLY A 488 21.61 0.92 14.16
CA GLY A 488 20.31 0.69 14.79
C GLY A 488 19.18 1.57 14.22
N GLU A 489 19.48 2.82 13.86
CA GLU A 489 18.55 3.73 13.19
C GLU A 489 18.23 3.26 11.77
N VAL A 490 19.24 2.95 10.95
CA VAL A 490 19.05 2.40 9.60
C VAL A 490 18.17 1.15 9.63
N PHE A 491 18.42 0.23 10.55
CA PHE A 491 17.58 -0.97 10.68
C PHE A 491 16.18 -0.68 11.21
N ARG A 492 15.93 0.43 11.92
CA ARG A 492 14.57 0.83 12.34
C ARG A 492 13.72 1.16 11.11
N ASP A 493 14.27 1.92 10.16
CA ASP A 493 13.58 2.27 8.92
C ASP A 493 13.44 1.08 7.97
N LEU A 494 14.49 0.27 7.84
CA LEU A 494 14.44 -0.98 7.05
C LEU A 494 13.36 -1.93 7.56
N LYS A 495 13.26 -2.11 8.89
CA LYS A 495 12.23 -2.97 9.51
C LYS A 495 10.84 -2.34 9.49
N GLY A 496 10.71 -1.02 9.51
CA GLY A 496 9.43 -0.31 9.47
C GLY A 496 8.92 -0.10 8.04
N PRO A 497 8.92 1.15 7.53
CA PRO A 497 8.30 1.50 6.26
C PRO A 497 8.86 0.76 5.04
N VAL A 498 10.15 0.43 5.01
CA VAL A 498 10.75 -0.25 3.85
C VAL A 498 10.25 -1.69 3.72
N ALA A 499 10.25 -2.47 4.81
CA ALA A 499 9.72 -3.84 4.81
C ALA A 499 8.22 -3.88 4.50
N GLU A 500 7.45 -2.88 4.95
CA GLU A 500 6.01 -2.78 4.68
C GLU A 500 5.74 -2.44 3.21
N ALA A 501 6.44 -1.46 2.64
CA ALA A 501 6.32 -1.09 1.23
C ALA A 501 6.80 -2.20 0.28
N ALA A 502 7.90 -2.90 0.62
CA ALA A 502 8.42 -4.02 -0.17
C ALA A 502 7.45 -5.22 -0.17
N ALA A 503 6.86 -5.54 0.99
CA ALA A 503 5.82 -6.57 1.10
C ALA A 503 4.57 -6.21 0.28
N GLU A 504 4.01 -5.01 0.48
CA GLU A 504 2.80 -4.57 -0.25
C GLU A 504 3.04 -4.57 -1.78
N THR A 505 4.15 -4.01 -2.25
CA THR A 505 4.47 -3.95 -3.68
C THR A 505 4.58 -5.35 -4.30
N SER A 506 5.27 -6.27 -3.62
CA SER A 506 5.51 -7.64 -4.12
C SER A 506 4.24 -8.50 -4.07
N LEU A 507 3.43 -8.36 -3.02
CA LEU A 507 2.14 -9.04 -2.88
C LEU A 507 1.14 -8.58 -3.95
N ILE A 508 1.01 -7.27 -4.18
CA ILE A 508 0.12 -6.74 -5.23
C ILE A 508 0.56 -7.28 -6.60
N ARG A 509 1.86 -7.17 -6.94
CA ARG A 509 2.36 -7.63 -8.25
C ARG A 509 2.08 -9.11 -8.48
N THR A 510 2.37 -9.92 -7.47
CA THR A 510 2.25 -11.38 -7.56
C THR A 510 0.80 -11.85 -7.58
N TYR A 511 -0.08 -11.21 -6.80
CA TYR A 511 -1.53 -11.44 -6.88
C TYR A 511 -2.05 -11.16 -8.30
N GLN A 512 -1.72 -10.00 -8.87
CA GLN A 512 -2.21 -9.61 -10.19
C GLN A 512 -1.62 -10.47 -11.32
N LEU A 513 -0.39 -11.01 -11.15
CA LEU A 513 0.15 -12.02 -12.07
C LEU A 513 -0.64 -13.34 -11.99
N GLY A 514 -1.08 -13.76 -10.80
CA GLY A 514 -2.00 -14.90 -10.65
C GLY A 514 -3.33 -14.66 -11.37
N VAL A 515 -3.93 -13.48 -11.18
CA VAL A 515 -5.15 -13.06 -11.90
C VAL A 515 -4.95 -13.09 -13.42
N HIS A 516 -3.82 -12.56 -13.89
CA HIS A 516 -3.46 -12.53 -15.32
C HIS A 516 -3.29 -13.92 -15.92
N ASP A 517 -2.62 -14.82 -15.22
CA ASP A 517 -2.38 -16.19 -15.68
C ASP A 517 -3.67 -17.03 -15.69
N ALA A 518 -4.60 -16.81 -14.75
CA ALA A 518 -5.94 -17.40 -14.80
C ALA A 518 -6.70 -16.95 -16.06
N TRP A 519 -6.68 -15.66 -16.38
CA TRP A 519 -7.29 -15.14 -17.61
C TRP A 519 -6.62 -15.65 -18.88
N ARG A 520 -5.30 -15.91 -18.86
CA ARG A 520 -4.60 -16.53 -20.00
C ARG A 520 -5.02 -17.99 -20.18
N ALA A 521 -5.17 -18.74 -19.09
CA ALA A 521 -5.69 -20.11 -19.13
C ALA A 521 -7.13 -20.18 -19.65
N ALA A 522 -7.96 -19.20 -19.26
CA ALA A 522 -9.33 -19.01 -19.75
C ALA A 522 -9.43 -18.40 -21.18
N ALA A 523 -8.30 -18.05 -21.80
CA ALA A 523 -8.21 -17.42 -23.12
C ALA A 523 -9.02 -16.11 -23.29
N LEU A 524 -9.08 -15.28 -22.23
CA LEU A 524 -9.66 -13.95 -22.32
C LEU A 524 -8.87 -13.06 -23.30
N SER A 525 -9.56 -12.29 -24.12
CA SER A 525 -8.93 -11.43 -25.13
C SER A 525 -8.44 -10.10 -24.57
N GLU A 526 -9.17 -9.51 -23.62
CA GLU A 526 -9.01 -8.11 -23.20
C GLU A 526 -9.19 -7.92 -21.69
N ARG A 527 -8.49 -6.92 -21.15
CA ARG A 527 -8.56 -6.45 -19.76
C ARG A 527 -8.58 -4.92 -19.72
N VAL A 528 -8.97 -4.37 -18.57
CA VAL A 528 -8.90 -2.94 -18.26
C VAL A 528 -8.08 -2.69 -17.00
N TRP A 529 -7.46 -1.51 -16.89
CA TRP A 529 -6.78 -1.07 -15.67
C TRP A 529 -7.73 -0.26 -14.79
N VAL A 530 -7.98 -0.72 -13.57
CA VAL A 530 -8.88 -0.08 -12.63
C VAL A 530 -8.05 0.72 -11.62
N VAL A 531 -8.16 2.05 -11.69
CA VAL A 531 -7.50 2.93 -10.72
C VAL A 531 -8.11 2.70 -9.34
N GLY A 532 -7.25 2.48 -8.34
CA GLY A 532 -7.66 2.33 -6.94
C GLY A 532 -8.03 3.66 -6.27
N ASP A 533 -7.77 3.80 -4.97
CA ASP A 533 -7.99 5.07 -4.24
C ASP A 533 -7.10 6.19 -4.80
N GLU A 534 -7.71 7.33 -5.12
CA GLU A 534 -7.07 8.51 -5.70
C GLU A 534 -6.03 9.13 -4.75
N ALA A 535 -6.24 9.03 -3.43
CA ALA A 535 -5.28 9.48 -2.43
C ALA A 535 -3.99 8.63 -2.41
N ARG A 536 -4.07 7.36 -2.83
CA ARG A 536 -2.94 6.41 -2.90
C ARG A 536 -2.38 6.24 -4.31
N CYS A 537 -3.10 6.65 -5.33
CA CYS A 537 -2.70 6.63 -6.75
C CYS A 537 -2.78 8.02 -7.40
N PRO A 538 -2.05 9.04 -6.91
CA PRO A 538 -2.06 10.38 -7.48
C PRO A 538 -1.36 10.46 -8.85
N GLU A 539 -0.55 9.46 -9.21
CA GLU A 539 0.35 9.51 -10.35
C GLU A 539 -0.33 9.45 -11.72
N ASN A 540 0.15 10.28 -12.65
CA ASN A 540 -0.32 10.34 -14.04
C ASN A 540 -0.29 8.97 -14.75
N GLN A 541 0.65 8.08 -14.42
CA GLN A 541 0.79 6.79 -15.09
C GLN A 541 -0.36 5.81 -14.80
N CYS A 542 -0.90 5.77 -13.58
CA CYS A 542 -2.07 4.93 -13.27
C CYS A 542 -3.32 5.39 -14.01
N ARG A 543 -3.49 6.71 -14.18
CA ARG A 543 -4.56 7.29 -15.00
C ARG A 543 -4.34 7.07 -16.49
N ALA A 544 -3.10 7.16 -16.98
CA ALA A 544 -2.76 6.84 -18.36
C ALA A 544 -3.09 5.38 -18.69
N ASN A 545 -2.75 4.44 -17.79
CA ASN A 545 -3.08 3.02 -17.94
C ASN A 545 -4.60 2.79 -18.01
N ALA A 546 -5.39 3.48 -17.18
CA ALA A 546 -6.85 3.41 -17.25
C ALA A 546 -7.44 4.07 -18.51
N SER A 547 -6.85 5.19 -18.97
CA SER A 547 -7.35 5.93 -20.16
C SER A 547 -7.14 5.20 -21.48
N GLU A 548 -6.24 4.22 -21.55
CA GLU A 548 -6.12 3.30 -22.69
C GLU A 548 -7.37 2.40 -22.80
N GLY A 549 -8.11 2.22 -21.70
CA GLY A 549 -9.32 1.41 -21.65
C GLY A 549 -9.02 -0.08 -21.84
N ARG A 550 -9.49 -0.64 -22.95
CA ARG A 550 -9.38 -2.08 -23.26
C ARG A 550 -8.04 -2.39 -23.90
N VAL A 551 -7.26 -3.22 -23.23
CA VAL A 551 -5.95 -3.69 -23.69
C VAL A 551 -5.97 -5.20 -23.86
N THR A 552 -5.43 -5.70 -24.97
CA THR A 552 -5.31 -7.15 -25.21
C THR A 552 -4.51 -7.81 -24.09
N LEU A 553 -4.91 -9.00 -23.65
CA LEU A 553 -4.46 -9.61 -22.40
C LEU A 553 -2.93 -9.62 -22.18
N ASP A 554 -2.12 -9.87 -23.21
CA ASP A 554 -0.66 -9.94 -23.11
C ASP A 554 0.08 -8.66 -23.57
N ARG A 555 -0.65 -7.56 -23.82
CA ARG A 555 -0.05 -6.24 -24.11
C ARG A 555 0.18 -5.46 -22.82
N GLU A 556 1.34 -4.83 -22.73
CA GLU A 556 1.69 -3.87 -21.67
C GLU A 556 0.84 -2.60 -21.77
N PHE A 557 0.48 -2.04 -20.62
CA PHE A 557 -0.15 -0.73 -20.53
C PHE A 557 0.88 0.39 -20.81
N PRO A 558 0.45 1.66 -21.01
CA PRO A 558 1.35 2.79 -21.22
C PRO A 558 2.52 2.97 -20.22
N SER A 559 2.41 2.48 -18.97
CA SER A 559 3.55 2.46 -18.01
C SER A 559 4.65 1.43 -18.33
N GLY A 560 4.41 0.50 -19.26
CA GLY A 560 5.25 -0.68 -19.50
C GLY A 560 4.90 -1.87 -18.61
N ASP A 561 3.94 -1.73 -17.68
CA ASP A 561 3.49 -2.85 -16.86
C ASP A 561 2.43 -3.69 -17.56
N LEU A 562 2.53 -5.01 -17.41
CA LEU A 562 1.40 -5.92 -17.68
C LEU A 562 0.31 -5.79 -16.61
N VAL A 563 0.69 -5.60 -15.35
CA VAL A 563 -0.23 -5.60 -14.20
C VAL A 563 0.21 -4.62 -13.11
N PRO A 564 -0.70 -4.11 -12.26
CA PRO A 564 -0.35 -3.34 -11.08
C PRO A 564 0.60 -4.11 -10.16
N PRO A 565 1.46 -3.43 -9.38
CA PRO A 565 1.54 -1.98 -9.18
C PRO A 565 2.51 -1.30 -10.16
N ALA A 566 2.12 -0.15 -10.73
CA ALA A 566 3.01 0.68 -11.56
C ALA A 566 4.01 1.54 -10.75
N HIS A 567 3.74 1.73 -9.44
CA HIS A 567 4.60 2.47 -8.52
C HIS A 567 4.54 1.89 -7.11
N ARG A 568 5.51 2.27 -6.25
CA ARG A 568 5.47 1.96 -4.82
C ARG A 568 4.18 2.55 -4.21
N GLY A 569 3.45 1.73 -3.44
CA GLY A 569 2.20 2.12 -2.78
C GLY A 569 0.94 2.14 -3.66
N CYS A 570 1.06 1.80 -4.95
CA CYS A 570 -0.08 1.71 -5.88
C CYS A 570 -1.10 0.64 -5.44
N VAL A 571 -2.39 0.98 -5.43
CA VAL A 571 -3.51 0.10 -5.05
C VAL A 571 -4.46 -0.23 -6.21
N CYS A 572 -4.01 -0.01 -7.44
CA CYS A 572 -4.78 -0.36 -8.64
C CYS A 572 -4.99 -1.87 -8.78
N THR A 573 -5.99 -2.26 -9.56
CA THR A 573 -6.24 -3.65 -9.96
C THR A 573 -6.44 -3.73 -11.47
N VAL A 574 -6.45 -4.92 -12.04
CA VAL A 574 -7.03 -5.15 -13.37
C VAL A 574 -8.41 -5.80 -13.23
N ALA A 575 -9.25 -5.63 -14.24
CA ALA A 575 -10.54 -6.31 -14.39
C ALA A 575 -10.69 -6.85 -15.83
N PRO A 576 -11.51 -7.90 -16.05
CA PRO A 576 -11.83 -8.35 -17.40
C PRO A 576 -12.65 -7.29 -18.14
N ALA A 577 -12.39 -7.11 -19.44
CA ALA A 577 -13.15 -6.15 -20.25
C ALA A 577 -14.52 -6.76 -20.63
N GLN A 578 -15.62 -6.22 -20.08
CA GLN A 578 -17.00 -6.72 -20.29
C GLN A 578 -17.51 -6.60 -21.74
#